data_AF-A0A1F8T0R5-F1
#
_entry.id   AF-A0A1F8T0R5-F1
#
_cell.length_a   1.000
_cell.length_b   1.000
_cell.length_c   1.000
_cell.angle_alpha   90.00
_cell.angle_beta   90.00
_cell.angle_gamma   90.00
#
_symmetry.space_group_name_H-M   'P 1'
#
loop_
_entity.id
_entity.type
_entity.pdbx_description
1 polymer ?
#
loop_
_entity_poly.entity_id
_entity_poly.type
_entity_poly.pdbx_seq_one_letter_code
_entity_poly.pdbx_strand_id
1 'polypeptide(L)' 'MIEPRPWLNISAYNDETLGNQEFLVAVGVQLNQVYKLYGEQNQFAYFMHGNDHSFPKYARALAYEWLDRFLKI' A
#
# COMPACT_ATOMS: atom_id res chain seq x y z
N MET A 1 7.58 -12.34 -5.97
CA MET A 1 6.16 -11.94 -6.11
C MET A 1 5.47 -12.15 -4.78
N ILE A 2 4.64 -11.20 -4.36
CA ILE A 2 3.89 -11.27 -3.08
C ILE A 2 2.53 -11.93 -3.33
N GLU A 3 1.95 -11.66 -4.49
CA GLU A 3 0.69 -12.15 -5.01
C GLU A 3 0.58 -13.68 -4.92
N PRO A 4 -0.60 -14.22 -4.59
CA PRO A 4 -1.84 -13.50 -4.25
C PRO A 4 -1.94 -13.07 -2.79
N ARG A 5 -0.88 -13.23 -1.97
CA ARG A 5 -0.94 -13.00 -0.52
C ARG A 5 -1.29 -11.56 -0.16
N PRO A 6 -1.89 -11.31 1.02
CA PRO A 6 -2.27 -9.97 1.44
C PRO A 6 -1.11 -8.98 1.49
N TRP A 7 -1.27 -7.83 0.84
CA TRP A 7 -0.28 -6.76 0.82
C TRP A 7 -0.93 -5.38 0.91
N LEU A 8 -0.46 -4.61 1.89
CA LEU A 8 -0.70 -3.18 2.02
C LEU A 8 0.58 -2.42 1.72
N ASN A 9 0.51 -1.50 0.75
CA ASN A 9 1.55 -0.50 0.50
C ASN A 9 1.10 0.86 1.07
N ILE A 10 1.99 1.53 1.82
CA ILE A 10 1.79 2.87 2.36
C ILE A 10 2.93 3.76 1.84
N SER A 11 2.56 4.82 1.12
CA SER A 11 3.50 5.78 0.53
C SER A 11 3.24 7.20 1.03
N ALA A 12 4.29 8.00 1.11
CA ALA A 12 4.24 9.42 1.41
C ALA A 12 4.46 10.21 0.11
N TYR A 13 3.47 10.99 -0.34
CA TYR A 13 3.50 11.64 -1.65
C TYR A 13 4.52 12.78 -1.74
N ASN A 14 4.73 13.51 -0.64
CA ASN A 14 5.69 14.62 -0.58
C ASN A 14 7.06 14.15 -0.07
N ASP A 15 7.32 12.84 -0.01
CA ASP A 15 8.61 12.32 0.40
C ASP A 15 9.66 12.47 -0.71
N GLU A 16 10.56 13.43 -0.52
CA GLU A 16 11.65 13.72 -1.44
C GLU A 16 12.92 12.90 -1.18
N THR A 17 12.95 12.05 -0.14
CA THR A 17 14.14 11.28 0.27
C THR A 17 14.74 10.49 -0.89
N LEU A 18 13.88 10.00 -1.82
CA LEU A 18 14.27 9.20 -2.98
C LEU A 18 13.87 9.87 -4.32
N GLY A 19 13.62 11.17 -4.33
CA GLY A 19 13.17 11.91 -5.52
C GLY A 19 11.65 12.04 -5.61
N ASN A 20 11.12 12.27 -6.82
CA ASN A 20 9.70 12.54 -7.01
C ASN A 20 8.83 11.27 -6.81
N GLN A 21 7.63 11.43 -6.24
CA GLN A 21 6.72 10.31 -5.97
C GLN A 21 5.48 10.31 -6.89
N GLU A 22 5.42 11.20 -7.88
CA GLU A 22 4.24 11.36 -8.77
C GLU A 22 3.85 10.06 -9.49
N PHE A 23 4.84 9.22 -9.80
CA PHE A 23 4.63 7.96 -10.50
C PHE A 23 4.00 6.86 -9.63
N LEU A 24 4.03 7.00 -8.30
CA LEU A 24 3.59 5.96 -7.37
C LEU A 24 2.10 5.63 -7.47
N VAL A 25 1.27 6.62 -7.84
CA VAL A 25 -0.15 6.40 -8.10
C VAL A 25 -0.36 5.39 -9.24
N ALA A 26 0.39 5.55 -10.34
CA ALA A 26 0.30 4.64 -11.48
C ALA A 26 0.80 3.24 -11.12
N VAL A 27 1.85 3.14 -10.30
CA VAL A 27 2.36 1.86 -9.78
C VAL A 27 1.29 1.13 -8.97
N GLY A 28 0.57 1.81 -8.07
CA GLY A 28 -0.53 1.22 -7.31
C GLY A 28 -1.63 0.62 -8.20
N VAL A 29 -1.99 1.31 -9.29
CA VAL A 29 -2.96 0.80 -10.28
C VAL A 29 -2.43 -0.46 -10.98
N GLN A 30 -1.17 -0.44 -11.40
CA GLN A 30 -0.55 -1.59 -12.08
C GLN A 30 -0.50 -2.82 -11.17
N LEU A 31 -0.12 -2.66 -9.90
CA LEU A 31 -0.08 -3.75 -8.92
C LEU A 31 -1.47 -4.34 -8.67
N ASN A 32 -2.51 -3.51 -8.57
CA ASN A 32 -3.89 -4.00 -8.45
C ASN A 32 -4.32 -4.83 -9.68
N GLN A 33 -3.83 -4.52 -10.89
CA GLN A 33 -4.10 -5.35 -12.06
C GLN A 33 -3.46 -6.74 -11.94
N VAL A 34 -2.30 -6.88 -11.28
CA VAL A 34 -1.70 -8.20 -11.03
C VAL A 34 -2.57 -9.02 -10.09
N TYR A 35 -3.04 -8.44 -8.97
CA TYR A 35 -3.99 -9.11 -8.07
C TYR A 35 -5.31 -9.48 -8.75
N LYS A 36 -5.77 -8.67 -9.71
CA LYS A 36 -6.95 -8.98 -10.52
C LYS A 36 -6.79 -10.25 -11.36
N LEU A 37 -5.58 -10.56 -11.83
CA LEU A 37 -5.33 -11.81 -12.57
C LEU A 37 -5.57 -13.06 -11.71
N TYR A 38 -5.44 -12.94 -10.39
CA TYR A 38 -5.71 -14.00 -9.42
C TYR A 38 -7.14 -13.97 -8.87
N GLY A 39 -7.94 -12.95 -9.21
CA GLY A 39 -9.26 -12.74 -8.60
C GLY A 39 -9.22 -12.24 -7.15
N GLU A 40 -8.04 -11.82 -6.67
CA GLU A 40 -7.76 -11.57 -5.24
C GLU A 40 -7.56 -10.08 -4.93
N GLN A 41 -8.27 -9.18 -5.62
CA GLN A 41 -8.09 -7.73 -5.43
C GLN A 41 -8.35 -7.25 -3.99
N ASN A 42 -9.14 -8.01 -3.22
CA ASN A 42 -9.38 -7.74 -1.80
C ASN A 42 -8.16 -8.00 -0.91
N GLN A 43 -7.13 -8.68 -1.42
CA GLN A 43 -5.86 -8.93 -0.76
C GLN A 43 -4.81 -7.84 -1.09
N PHE A 44 -5.19 -6.78 -1.80
CA PHE A 44 -4.29 -5.66 -2.10
C PHE A 44 -4.89 -4.33 -1.64
N ALA A 45 -4.06 -3.51 -1.01
CA ALA A 45 -4.38 -2.13 -0.70
C ALA A 45 -3.17 -1.22 -0.98
N TYR A 46 -3.45 -0.05 -1.54
CA TYR A 46 -2.47 0.99 -1.81
C TYR A 46 -2.96 2.29 -1.19
N PHE A 47 -2.24 2.79 -0.20
CA PHE A 47 -2.57 4.02 0.51
C PHE A 47 -1.45 5.03 0.36
N MET A 48 -1.81 6.27 0.01
CA MET A 48 -0.85 7.34 -0.17
C MET A 48 -1.31 8.56 0.61
N HIS A 49 -0.40 9.13 1.41
CA HIS A 49 -0.68 10.31 2.22
C HIS A 49 0.18 11.51 1.83
N GLY A 50 -0.35 12.73 1.99
CA GLY A 50 0.29 13.98 1.56
C GLY A 50 1.30 14.58 2.53
N ASN A 51 1.97 13.76 3.35
CA ASN A 51 3.04 14.22 4.23
C ASN A 51 4.40 13.92 3.59
N ASP A 52 5.47 14.49 4.14
CA ASP A 52 6.86 14.10 3.87
C ASP A 52 7.17 12.71 4.48
N HIS A 53 8.44 12.27 4.41
CA HIS A 53 8.92 10.99 4.93
C HIS A 53 8.48 10.75 6.38
N SER A 54 7.42 9.96 6.55
CA SER A 54 6.80 9.77 7.85
C SER A 54 5.92 8.53 7.87
N PHE A 55 5.69 8.01 9.08
CA PHE A 55 4.70 6.98 9.33
C PHE A 55 3.72 7.44 10.41
N PRO A 56 2.77 8.34 10.07
CA PRO A 56 1.91 9.03 11.03
C PRO A 56 0.91 8.08 11.70
N LYS A 57 0.29 8.53 12.82
CA LYS A 57 -0.61 7.69 13.64
C LYS A 57 -1.71 7.02 12.83
N TYR A 58 -2.34 7.72 11.88
CA TYR A 58 -3.40 7.16 11.05
C TYR A 58 -2.89 6.09 10.07
N ALA A 59 -1.68 6.26 9.53
CA ALA A 59 -1.05 5.26 8.67
C ALA A 59 -0.66 4.01 9.46
N ARG A 60 -0.18 4.19 10.70
CA ARG A 60 0.07 3.07 11.62
C ARG A 60 -1.20 2.31 11.98
N ALA A 61 -2.29 3.04 12.26
CA ALA A 61 -3.59 2.43 12.51
C ALA A 61 -4.04 1.58 11.31
N LEU A 62 -3.94 2.10 10.09
CA LEU A 62 -4.23 1.33 8.86
C LEU A 62 -3.39 0.05 8.77
N ALA A 63 -2.09 0.12 9.08
CA ALA A 63 -1.22 -1.06 9.08
C ALA A 63 -1.64 -2.09 10.14
N TYR A 64 -1.99 -1.66 11.34
CA TYR A 64 -2.46 -2.58 12.39
C TYR A 64 -3.79 -3.24 12.04
N GLU A 65 -4.75 -2.50 11.46
CA GLU A 65 -6.02 -3.07 10.99
C GLU A 65 -5.81 -4.08 9.85
N TRP A 66 -4.84 -3.83 8.97
CA TRP A 66 -4.50 -4.79 7.91
C TRP A 66 -3.92 -6.09 8.47
N LEU A 67 -3.02 -5.98 9.45
CA LEU A 67 -2.47 -7.13 10.15
C LEU A 67 -3.55 -7.87 10.93
N ASP A 68 -4.47 -7.15 11.59
CA ASP A 68 -5.62 -7.75 12.27
C ASP A 68 -6.43 -8.64 11.31
N ARG A 69 -6.77 -8.09 10.15
CA ARG A 69 -7.58 -8.77 9.13
C ARG A 69 -6.91 -10.02 8.55
N PHE A 70 -5.59 -10.03 8.34
CA PHE A 70 -4.92 -11.04 7.52
C PHE A 70 -3.86 -11.88 8.23
N LEU A 71 -3.40 -11.49 9.41
CA LEU A 71 -2.34 -12.19 10.14
C LEU A 71 -2.83 -12.91 11.41
N LYS A 72 -4.03 -12.59 11.90
CA LYS A 72 -4.59 -13.34 13.02
C LYS A 72 -4.96 -14.76 12.58
N ILE A 73 -4.48 -15.74 13.34
CA ILE A 73 -4.81 -17.18 13.22
C ILE A 73 -6.03 -17.45 14.09
#